data_AF-A0A7I8JR07-F1
#
_entry.id   AF-A0A7I8JR07-F1
#
_cell.length_a   1.000
_cell.length_b   1.000
_cell.length_c   1.000
_cell.angle_alpha   90.00
_cell.angle_beta   90.00
_cell.angle_gamma   90.00
#
_symmetry.space_group_name_H-M   'P 1'
#
loop_
_entity.id
_entity.type
_entity.pdbx_description
1 polymer ?
#
loop_
_entity_poly.entity_id
_entity_poly.type
_entity_poly.pdbx_seq_one_letter_code
_entity_poly.pdbx_strand_id
1 'polypeptide(L)'
;MEGEALECLQQATSVREFRAEFERISAFLPHINTEVLEDAYGRGLKPDIRLELAMHKPLGLRETMDLSIQAELHLQEIRNSRMNSLGNK
;
A
#
# COMPACT_ATOMS: atom_id res chain seq x y z
N MET A 1 -23.99 -2.38 4.39
CA MET A 1 -23.02 -1.44 3.78
C MET A 1 -21.77 -1.36 4.67
N GLU A 2 -21.15 -2.50 5.00
CA GLU A 2 -19.99 -2.50 5.92
C GLU A 2 -18.64 -2.56 5.17
N GLY A 3 -18.63 -2.97 3.90
CA GLY A 3 -17.41 -3.01 3.06
C GLY A 3 -17.07 -1.70 2.34
N GLU A 4 -18.01 -0.77 2.21
CA GLU A 4 -17.87 0.44 1.37
C GLU A 4 -16.79 1.41 1.90
N ALA A 5 -16.58 1.42 3.22
CA ALA A 5 -15.56 2.26 3.86
C ALA A 5 -14.13 1.86 3.47
N LEU A 6 -13.88 0.57 3.20
CA LEU A 6 -12.58 0.09 2.73
C LEU A 6 -12.36 0.42 1.25
N GLU A 7 -13.42 0.42 0.44
CA GLU A 7 -13.34 0.75 -0.99
C GLU A 7 -13.03 2.22 -1.25
N CYS A 8 -13.44 3.12 -0.35
CA CYS A 8 -13.11 4.54 -0.42
C CYS A 8 -11.74 4.91 0.18
N LEU A 9 -11.07 4.00 0.90
CA LEU A 9 -9.80 4.32 1.54
C LEU A 9 -8.68 4.38 0.50
N GLN A 10 -8.06 5.55 0.38
CA GLN A 10 -6.97 5.79 -0.57
C GLN A 10 -5.73 6.29 0.17
N GLN A 11 -4.56 5.82 -0.25
CA GLN A 11 -3.27 6.26 0.28
C GLN A 11 -3.03 7.73 -0.11
N ALA A 12 -3.26 8.64 0.83
CA ALA A 12 -2.92 10.06 0.67
C ALA A 12 -1.42 10.32 0.88
N THR A 13 -0.85 9.77 1.95
CA THR A 13 0.51 10.07 2.42
C THR A 13 1.43 8.86 2.23
N SER A 14 2.02 8.36 3.32
CA SER A 14 2.91 7.19 3.35
C SER A 14 2.12 5.90 3.50
N VAL A 15 2.69 4.80 3.03
CA VAL A 15 2.09 3.46 3.18
C VAL A 15 1.84 3.11 4.64
N ARG A 16 2.72 3.53 5.56
CA ARG A 16 2.57 3.29 7.00
C ARG A 16 1.31 3.93 7.58
N GLU A 17 1.03 5.18 7.22
CA GLU A 17 -0.16 5.89 7.69
C GLU A 17 -1.43 5.28 7.09
N PHE A 18 -1.40 4.97 5.79
CA PHE A 18 -2.50 4.27 5.12
C PHE A 18 -2.78 2.92 5.76
N ARG A 19 -1.74 2.14 6.05
CA ARG A 19 -1.85 0.85 6.73
C ARG A 19 -2.51 0.99 8.10
N ALA A 20 -2.09 1.97 8.91
CA ALA A 20 -2.67 2.19 10.23
C ALA A 20 -4.17 2.53 10.15
N GLU A 21 -4.58 3.34 9.17
CA GLU A 21 -5.99 3.66 8.94
C GLU A 21 -6.78 2.43 8.47
N PHE A 22 -6.21 1.66 7.52
CA PHE A 22 -6.82 0.43 7.05
C PHE A 22 -7.00 -0.59 8.17
N GLU A 23 -5.97 -0.81 9.00
CA GLU A 23 -6.03 -1.72 10.15
C GLU A 23 -7.11 -1.25 11.14
N ARG A 24 -7.21 0.06 11.41
CA ARG A 24 -8.28 0.62 12.26
C ARG A 24 -9.67 0.30 11.72
N ILE A 25 -9.93 0.52 10.42
CA ILE A 25 -11.24 0.28 9.82
C ILE A 25 -11.54 -1.24 9.78
N SER A 26 -10.56 -2.05 9.37
CA SER A 26 -10.70 -3.50 9.28
C SER A 26 -10.95 -4.18 10.64
N ALA A 27 -10.45 -3.60 11.74
CA ALA A 27 -10.69 -4.11 13.10
C ALA A 27 -12.18 -4.07 13.49
N PHE A 28 -12.96 -3.15 12.90
CA PHE A 28 -14.41 -3.08 13.09
C PHE A 28 -15.18 -4.04 12.16
N LEU A 29 -14.48 -4.77 11.28
CA LEU A 29 -15.05 -5.61 10.23
C LEU A 29 -14.57 -7.07 10.33
N PRO A 30 -14.73 -7.76 11.49
CA PRO A 30 -14.18 -9.09 11.73
C PRO A 30 -14.80 -10.20 10.85
N HIS A 31 -15.92 -9.92 10.19
CA HIS A 31 -16.63 -10.86 9.32
C HIS A 31 -16.19 -10.80 7.86
N ILE A 32 -15.34 -9.84 7.48
CA ILE A 32 -14.87 -9.70 6.10
C ILE A 32 -13.75 -10.69 5.83
N ASN A 33 -13.83 -11.38 4.69
CA ASN A 33 -12.80 -12.33 4.26
C ASN A 33 -11.47 -11.60 4.00
N THR A 34 -10.37 -12.20 4.44
CA THR A 34 -9.00 -11.72 4.23
C THR A 34 -8.70 -11.42 2.76
N GLU A 35 -9.24 -12.22 1.82
CA GLU A 35 -9.06 -11.96 0.37
C GLU A 35 -9.71 -10.65 -0.07
N VAL A 36 -10.86 -10.29 0.52
CA VAL A 36 -11.54 -9.01 0.25
C VAL A 36 -10.76 -7.86 0.85
N LEU A 37 -10.20 -8.04 2.05
CA LEU A 37 -9.31 -7.06 2.67
C LEU A 37 -8.04 -6.85 1.84
N GLU A 38 -7.48 -7.92 1.27
CA GLU A 38 -6.30 -7.85 0.41
C GLU A 38 -6.57 -7.06 -0.87
N ASP A 39 -7.66 -7.38 -1.57
CA ASP A 39 -8.05 -6.65 -2.78
C ASP A 39 -8.34 -5.17 -2.47
N ALA A 40 -9.06 -4.86 -1.38
CA ALA A 40 -9.33 -3.49 -0.96
C ALA A 40 -8.04 -2.73 -0.60
N TYR A 41 -7.13 -3.36 0.15
CA TYR A 41 -5.82 -2.78 0.49
C TYR A 41 -5.02 -2.46 -0.77
N GLY A 42 -4.93 -3.42 -1.68
CA GLY A 42 -4.23 -3.27 -2.95
C GLY A 42 -4.81 -2.14 -3.82
N ARG A 43 -6.13 -1.97 -3.84
CA ARG A 43 -6.79 -0.87 -4.58
C ARG A 43 -6.54 0.51 -3.96
N GLY A 44 -6.42 0.58 -2.63
CA GLY A 44 -6.18 1.83 -1.92
C GLY A 44 -4.74 2.37 -2.03
N LEU A 45 -3.78 1.54 -2.43
CA LEU A 45 -2.38 1.95 -2.61
C LEU A 45 -2.17 2.81 -3.87
N LYS A 46 -1.15 3.67 -3.83
CA LYS A 46 -0.74 4.47 -5.00
C LYS A 46 -0.35 3.56 -6.19
N PRO A 47 -0.63 3.99 -7.44
CA PRO A 47 -0.34 3.18 -8.63
C PRO A 47 1.10 2.69 -8.74
N ASP A 48 2.08 3.53 -8.40
CA ASP A 48 3.50 3.15 -8.46
C ASP A 48 3.85 2.04 -7.46
N ILE A 49 3.27 2.09 -6.26
CA ILE A 49 3.48 1.06 -5.22
C ILE A 49 2.79 -0.24 -5.63
N ARG A 50 1.58 -0.17 -6.21
CA ARG A 50 0.87 -1.33 -6.75
C ARG A 50 1.65 -2.04 -7.85
N LEU A 51 2.31 -1.27 -8.71
CA LEU A 51 3.14 -1.81 -9.78
C LEU A 51 4.34 -2.58 -9.21
N GLU A 52 5.04 -1.99 -8.24
CA GLU A 52 6.17 -2.64 -7.57
C GLU A 52 5.72 -3.91 -6.83
N LEU A 53 4.62 -3.85 -6.08
CA LEU A 53 4.03 -5.01 -5.42
C LEU A 53 3.72 -6.16 -6.40
N ALA A 54 3.18 -5.85 -7.57
CA ALA A 54 2.89 -6.87 -8.59
C ALA A 54 4.17 -7.60 -9.07
N MET A 55 5.33 -6.95 -9.01
CA MET A 55 6.62 -7.60 -9.30
C MET A 55 7.05 -8.56 -8.19
N HIS A 56 6.73 -8.25 -6.94
CA HIS A 56 7.04 -9.11 -5.78
C HIS A 56 6.07 -10.29 -5.58
N LYS A 57 4.87 -10.24 -6.19
CA LYS A 57 3.84 -11.29 -6.08
C LYS A 57 3.53 -11.70 -4.63
N PRO A 58 3.08 -10.74 -3.78
CA PRO A 58 2.73 -11.02 -2.39
C PRO A 58 1.68 -12.14 -2.27
N LEU A 59 1.80 -12.95 -1.24
CA LEU A 59 0.83 -13.98 -0.85
C LEU A 59 0.13 -13.59 0.45
N GLY A 60 -1.12 -13.16 0.36
CA GLY A 60 -1.92 -12.80 1.53
C GLY A 60 -1.82 -11.32 1.90
N LEU A 61 -2.82 -10.86 2.64
CA LEU A 61 -2.92 -9.49 3.14
C LEU A 61 -1.68 -9.04 3.93
N ARG A 62 -1.18 -9.88 4.84
CA ARG A 62 -0.05 -9.53 5.70
C ARG A 62 1.23 -9.29 4.90
N GLU A 63 1.50 -10.14 3.92
CA GLU A 63 2.68 -10.01 3.07
C GLU A 63 2.54 -8.80 2.13
N THR A 64 1.33 -8.58 1.60
CA THR A 64 1.00 -7.37 0.83
C THR A 64 1.29 -6.10 1.63
N MET A 65 0.87 -6.05 2.91
CA MET A 65 1.15 -4.92 3.79
C MET A 65 2.64 -4.72 4.05
N ASP A 66 3.41 -5.79 4.28
CA ASP A 66 4.85 -5.68 4.53
C ASP A 66 5.60 -5.20 3.29
N LEU A 67 5.36 -5.85 2.15
CA LEU A 67 5.99 -5.52 0.88
C LEU A 67 5.61 -4.14 0.37
N SER A 68 4.42 -3.63 0.71
CA SER A 68 4.02 -2.28 0.32
C SER A 68 4.91 -1.20 0.95
N ILE A 69 5.40 -1.44 2.17
CA ILE A 69 6.34 -0.55 2.87
C ILE A 69 7.70 -0.59 2.17
N GLN A 70 8.17 -1.80 1.84
CA GLN A 70 9.43 -1.98 1.12
C GLN A 70 9.39 -1.33 -0.26
N ALA A 71 8.28 -1.47 -0.98
CA ALA A 71 8.03 -0.83 -2.27
C ALA A 71 8.09 0.70 -2.17
N GLU A 72 7.45 1.30 -1.15
CA GLU A 72 7.53 2.75 -0.95
C GLU A 72 8.97 3.23 -0.71
N LEU A 73 9.74 2.50 0.11
CA LEU A 73 11.14 2.82 0.37
C LEU A 73 11.99 2.71 -0.90
N HIS A 74 11.84 1.64 -1.67
CA HIS A 74 12.56 1.43 -2.92
C HIS A 74 12.31 2.56 -3.93
N LEU A 75 11.04 2.95 -4.10
CA LEU A 75 10.66 4.06 -4.98
C LEU A 75 11.22 5.41 -4.51
N GLN A 76 11.30 5.64 -3.19
CA GLN A 76 11.93 6.84 -2.63
C GLN A 76 13.45 6.84 -2.89
N GLU A 77 14.14 5.72 -2.73
CA GLU A 77 15.58 5.60 -3.02
C GLU A 77 15.89 5.86 -4.49
N ILE A 78 15.09 5.30 -5.40
CA ILE A 78 15.19 5.57 -6.84
C ILE A 78 15.02 7.06 -7.11
N ARG A 79 14.00 7.69 -6.52
CA ARG A 79 13.73 9.12 -6.70
C ARG A 79 14.89 9.99 -6.21
N ASN A 80 15.42 9.69 -5.03
CA ASN A 80 16.53 10.42 -4.43
C ASN A 80 17.81 10.27 -5.28
N SER A 81 18.09 9.06 -5.77
CA SER A 81 19.23 8.80 -6.66
C SER A 81 19.14 9.60 -7.96
N ARG A 82 17.95 9.68 -8.57
CA ARG A 82 17.70 10.49 -9.77
C ARG A 82 17.92 11.99 -9.54
N MET A 83 17.49 12.52 -8.39
CA MET A 83 17.72 13.93 -8.03
C MET A 83 19.21 14.25 -7.83
N ASN A 84 19.98 13.35 -7.20
CA ASN A 84 21.41 13.54 -7.02
C ASN A 84 22.20 13.52 -8.33
N SER A 85 21.74 12.78 -9.35
CA SER A 85 22.38 12.77 -10.68
C SER A 85 22.08 14.02 -11.52
N LEU A 86 21.01 14.77 -11.22
CA LEU A 86 20.61 15.98 -11.96
C LEU A 86 21.20 17.28 -11.39
N GLY A 87 21.68 17.28 -10.15
CA GLY A 87 22.28 18.44 -9.48
C GLY A 87 23.78 18.66 -9.76
N ASN A 88 24.42 17.80 -10.55
CA ASN A 88 25.81 17.94 -10.96
C ASN A 88 25.89 18.42 -12.42
N LYS A 89 25.63 19.71 -12.66
CA LYS A 89 25.94 20.40 -13.92
C LYS A 89 26.38 21.82 -13.66
#